data_AF-A0A838R866-F1
#
_entry.id   AF-A0A838R866-F1
#
_cell.length_a   1.000
_cell.length_b   1.000
_cell.length_c   1.000
_cell.angle_alpha   90.00
_cell.angle_beta   90.00
_cell.angle_gamma   90.00
#
_symmetry.space_group_name_H-M   'P 1'
#
loop_
_entity.id
_entity.type
_entity.pdbx_description
1 polymer ?
#
loop_
_entity_poly.entity_id
_entity_poly.type
_entity_poly.pdbx_seq_one_letter_code
_entity_poly.pdbx_strand_id
1 'polypeptide(L)' 'MNEKKEPPIRYPLRLSPELYERLKALAAKERRSINQQIIHLLMQILGEEEQD' A
#
# COMPACT_ATOMS: atom_id res chain seq x y z
N MET A 1 15.17 -18.47 17.27
CA MET A 1 14.88 -18.75 15.85
C MET A 1 15.14 -17.46 15.08
N ASN A 2 16.13 -17.44 14.18
CA ASN A 2 16.33 -16.28 13.30
C ASN A 2 15.34 -16.41 12.16
N GLU A 3 14.20 -15.73 12.25
CA GLU A 3 13.29 -15.56 11.12
C GLU A 3 14.05 -14.77 10.04
N LYS A 4 14.51 -15.48 9.01
CA LYS A 4 14.99 -14.84 7.78
C LYS A 4 13.79 -14.14 7.16
N LYS A 5 13.62 -12.84 7.41
CA LYS A 5 12.65 -12.01 6.68
C LYS A 5 13.03 -12.06 5.21
N GLU A 6 12.23 -12.76 4.42
CA GLU A 6 12.41 -12.78 2.97
C GLU A 6 12.34 -11.36 2.43
N PRO A 7 13.15 -11.01 1.41
CA PRO A 7 13.11 -9.68 0.84
C PRO A 7 11.71 -9.41 0.27
N PRO A 8 11.17 -8.18 0.44
CA PRO A 8 9.84 -7.86 -0.06
C PRO A 8 9.78 -8.05 -1.57
N ILE A 9 8.85 -8.90 -2.03
CA ILE A 9 8.61 -9.13 -3.45
C ILE A 9 7.99 -7.86 -4.05
N ARG A 10 8.56 -7.38 -5.16
CA ARG A 10 8.06 -6.18 -5.86
C ARG A 10 7.09 -6.59 -6.96
N TYR A 11 5.85 -6.11 -6.88
CA TYR A 11 4.83 -6.33 -7.90
C TYR A 11 4.56 -5.04 -8.68
N PRO A 12 4.84 -4.98 -9.99
CA PRO A 12 4.51 -3.81 -10.80
C PRO A 12 3.00 -3.77 -11.07
N LEU A 13 2.30 -2.86 -10.39
CA LEU A 13 0.87 -2.63 -10.61
C LEU A 13 0.64 -1.82 -11.88
N ARG A 14 -0.31 -2.26 -12.71
CA ARG A 14 -0.77 -1.51 -13.88
C ARG A 14 -2.07 -0.80 -13.53
N LEU A 15 -1.99 0.52 -13.36
CA LEU A 15 -3.13 1.36 -13.02
C LEU A 15 -3.49 2.25 -14.20
N SER A 16 -4.78 2.58 -14.36
CA SER A 16 -5.15 3.66 -15.27
C SER A 16 -4.56 4.98 -14.79
N PRO A 17 -4.26 5.95 -15.69
CA PRO A 17 -3.74 7.25 -15.28
C PRO A 17 -4.66 7.97 -14.29
N GLU A 18 -5.97 7.88 -14.49
CA GLU A 18 -6.97 8.48 -13.60
C GLU A 18 -6.89 7.88 -12.18
N LEU A 19 -6.81 6.56 -12.08
CA LEU A 19 -6.72 5.88 -10.78
C LEU A 19 -5.42 6.22 -10.05
N TYR A 20 -4.31 6.29 -10.79
CA TYR A 20 -3.01 6.68 -10.23
C TYR A 20 -3.05 8.10 -9.66
N GLU A 21 -3.61 9.07 -10.38
CA GLU A 21 -3.71 10.45 -9.89
C GLU A 21 -4.62 10.56 -8.65
N ARG A 22 -5.75 9.83 -8.62
CA ARG A 22 -6.60 9.76 -7.43
C ARG A 22 -5.85 9.17 -6.22
N LEU A 23 -5.11 8.07 -6.42
CA LEU A 23 -4.30 7.45 -5.36
C LEU A 23 -3.20 8.39 -4.87
N LYS A 24 -2.53 9.10 -5.77
CA LYS A 24 -1.49 10.08 -5.45
C LYS A 24 -2.04 11.24 -4.62
N ALA A 25 -3.19 11.79 -5.00
CA ALA A 25 -3.84 12.86 -4.24
C ALA A 25 -4.24 12.38 -2.83
N LEU A 26 -4.78 11.17 -2.72
CA LEU A 26 -5.14 10.57 -1.44
C LEU A 26 -3.90 10.34 -0.56
N ALA A 27 -2.83 9.76 -1.12
CA ALA A 27 -1.59 9.53 -0.40
C ALA A 27 -0.97 10.84 0.11
N ALA A 28 -0.99 11.91 -0.70
CA ALA A 28 -0.52 13.23 -0.30
C ALA A 28 -1.34 13.83 0.86
N LYS A 29 -2.68 13.69 0.82
CA LYS A 29 -3.57 14.14 1.89
C LYS A 29 -3.25 13.44 3.22
N GLU A 30 -2.99 12.14 3.16
CA GLU A 30 -2.71 11.29 4.32
C GLU A 30 -1.23 11.28 4.74
N ARG A 31 -0.37 12.08 4.08
CA ARG A 31 1.09 12.13 4.30
C ARG A 31 1.77 10.75 4.19
N ARG A 32 1.25 9.90 3.29
CA ARG A 32 1.80 8.57 2.99
C ARG A 32 2.48 8.56 1.62
N SER A 33 3.41 7.63 1.42
CA SER A 33 3.81 7.26 0.06
C SER A 33 2.66 6.55 -0.66
N ILE A 34 2.65 6.60 -2.00
CA ILE A 34 1.66 5.87 -2.81
C ILE A 34 1.64 4.38 -2.45
N ASN A 35 2.82 3.78 -2.26
CA ASN A 35 2.92 2.36 -1.87
C ASN A 35 2.28 2.08 -0.51
N GLN A 36 2.56 2.92 0.50
CA GLN A 36 1.93 2.77 1.83
C GLN A 36 0.41 2.97 1.75
N GLN A 37 -0.07 3.90 0.93
CA GLN A 37 -1.51 4.10 0.75
C GLN A 37 -2.17 2.88 0.08
N ILE A 38 -1.52 2.28 -0.92
CA ILE A 38 -2.01 1.05 -1.56
C ILE A 38 -2.08 -0.09 -0.54
N ILE A 39 -1.02 -0.32 0.24
CA ILE A 39 -0.98 -1.37 1.27
C ILE A 39 -2.08 -1.13 2.30
N HIS A 40 -2.22 0.09 2.82
CA HIS A 40 -3.25 0.43 3.81
C HIS A 40 -4.66 0.14 3.29
N LEU A 41 -4.99 0.56 2.06
CA LEU A 41 -6.29 0.29 1.46
C LEU A 41 -6.53 -1.21 1.28
N LEU A 42 -5.51 -1.97 0.88
CA LEU A 42 -5.63 -3.42 0.73
C LEU A 42 -5.85 -4.11 2.08
N MET A 43 -5.09 -3.76 3.12
CA MET A 43 -5.28 -4.31 4.47
C MET A 43 -6.66 -3.99 5.03
N GLN A 44 -7.15 -2.76 4.82
CA GLN A 44 -8.49 -2.36 5.25
C GLN A 44 -9.59 -3.19 4.56
N ILE A 45 -9.44 -3.48 3.27
CA ILE A 45 -10.40 -4.31 2.51
C ILE A 45 -10.33 -5.78 2.96
N LEU A 46 -9.14 -6.28 3.27
CA LEU A 46 -8.93 -7.66 3.71
C LEU A 46 -9.30 -7.87 5.19
N GLY A 47 -9.59 -6.80 5.94
CA GLY A 47 -9.91 -6.87 7.36
C GLY A 47 -8.70 -7.14 8.26
N GLU A 48 -7.49 -6.90 7.76
CA GLU A 48 -6.23 -7.06 8.48
C GLU A 48 -5.76 -5.71 9.05
N GLU A 49 -6.57 -5.07 9.89
CA GLU A 49 -6.05 -3.98 10.72
C GLU A 49 -5.21 -4.60 11.85
N GLU A 50 -3.88 -4.47 11.79
CA GLU A 50 -3.06 -4.62 12.99
C GLU A 50 -3.58 -3.61 14.02
N GLN A 51 -4.19 -4.13 15.08
CA GLN A 51 -4.56 -3.34 16.25
C GLN A 51 -3.25 -2.85 16.90
N ASP A 52 -3.10 -1.52 16.99
CA ASP A 52 -2.07 -0.82 17.77
C ASP A 52 -1.93 -1.39 19.20
#